data_AF-A0A967UV33-F1
#
_entry.id   AF-A0A967UV33-F1
#
_cell.length_a   1.000
_cell.length_b   1.000
_cell.length_c   1.000
_cell.angle_alpha   90.00
_cell.angle_beta   90.00
_cell.angle_gamma   90.00
#
_symmetry.space_group_name_H-M   'P 1'
#
loop_
_entity.id
_entity.type
_entity.pdbx_description
1 polymer ?
#
loop_
_entity_poly.entity_id
_entity_poly.type
_entity_poly.pdbx_seq_one_letter_code
_entity_poly.pdbx_strand_id
1 'polypeptide(L)' 'MVVKRALPLGVLLAVLSQSVLAEQPGGYHIMLMHPHEPLVPGDTVSLRLRFQDLPDLALEAPVRSQR' A
#
# COMPACT_ATOMS: atom_id res chain seq x y z
N MET A 1 7.38 -3.75 24.93
CA MET A 1 8.42 -2.92 24.29
C MET A 1 8.33 -3.13 22.78
N VAL A 2 7.56 -2.29 22.08
CA VAL A 2 7.41 -2.41 20.62
C VAL A 2 8.46 -1.52 19.98
N VAL A 3 9.44 -2.13 19.32
CA VAL A 3 10.49 -1.42 18.59
C VAL A 3 9.86 -0.81 17.35
N LYS A 4 9.49 0.47 17.42
CA LYS A 4 9.08 1.26 16.26
C LYS A 4 10.32 1.53 15.40
N ARG A 5 10.59 0.67 14.41
CA ARG A 5 11.54 1.00 13.36
C ARG A 5 10.82 1.80 12.30
N ALA A 6 11.03 3.12 12.32
CA ALA A 6 10.72 3.97 11.18
C ALA A 6 11.70 3.63 10.05
N LEU A 7 11.17 3.28 8.89
CA LEU A 7 11.95 3.02 7.68
C LEU A 7 12.08 4.34 6.89
N PRO A 8 13.28 4.73 6.44
CA PRO A 8 13.51 5.97 5.71
C PRO A 8 12.89 5.92 4.30
N LEU A 9 12.52 7.07 3.76
CA LEU A 9 11.90 7.22 2.44
C LEU A 9 12.75 6.54 1.35
N GLY A 10 12.23 5.47 0.72
CA GLY A 10 12.91 4.70 -0.34
C GLY A 10 13.18 3.21 -0.04
N VAL A 11 12.37 2.56 0.80
CA VAL A 11 12.58 1.13 1.12
C VAL A 11 11.92 0.22 0.08
N LEU A 12 12.76 -0.62 -0.52
CA LEU A 12 12.35 -1.83 -1.21
C LEU A 12 11.88 -2.85 -0.17
N LEU A 13 10.59 -3.18 -0.13
CA LEU A 13 10.05 -4.16 0.80
C LEU A 13 10.30 -5.57 0.26
N ALA A 14 11.20 -6.31 0.92
CA ALA A 14 11.40 -7.72 0.62
C ALA A 14 10.19 -8.53 1.12
N VAL A 15 9.39 -9.07 0.20
CA VAL A 15 8.33 -10.04 0.50
C VAL A 15 8.92 -11.43 0.35
N LEU A 16 9.06 -12.17 1.46
CA LEU A 16 9.48 -13.57 1.42
C LEU A 16 8.32 -14.43 0.91
N SER A 17 8.61 -15.44 0.10
CA SER A 17 7.61 -16.40 -0.38
C SER A 17 6.78 -16.95 0.78
N GLN A 18 5.45 -16.88 0.66
CA GLN A 18 4.44 -17.27 1.66
C GLN A 18 4.16 -16.27 2.81
N SER A 19 4.69 -15.04 2.73
CA SER A 19 4.35 -13.97 3.68
C SER A 19 3.07 -13.25 3.25
N VAL A 20 2.06 -13.20 4.13
CA VAL A 20 0.90 -12.31 3.97
C VAL A 20 1.21 -11.00 4.69
N LEU A 21 1.41 -9.92 3.95
CA LEU A 21 1.42 -8.57 4.50
C LEU A 21 -0.03 -8.13 4.68
N ALA A 22 -0.50 -8.14 5.92
CA ALA A 22 -1.84 -7.66 6.23
C ALA A 22 -1.82 -6.15 6.43
N GLU A 23 -2.61 -5.44 5.63
CA GLU A 23 -2.93 -4.02 5.79
C GLU A 23 -3.88 -3.87 7.00
N GLN A 24 -3.34 -3.96 8.22
CA GLN A 24 -4.07 -3.74 9.47
C GLN A 24 -3.86 -2.30 9.97
N PRO A 25 -4.77 -1.73 10.77
CA PRO A 25 -4.53 -0.46 11.45
C PRO A 25 -3.23 -0.54 12.29
N GLY A 26 -2.22 0.25 11.93
CA GLY A 26 -0.88 0.21 12.54
C GLY A 26 0.11 -0.78 11.92
N GLY A 27 -0.30 -1.51 10.88
CA GLY A 27 0.55 -2.35 10.03
C GLY A 27 1.09 -1.59 8.81
N TYR A 28 1.60 -2.35 7.84
CA TYR A 28 2.05 -1.78 6.57
C TYR A 28 0.87 -1.21 5.80
N HIS A 29 1.12 -0.07 5.15
CA HIS A 29 0.17 0.52 4.21
C HIS A 29 0.87 1.32 3.12
N ILE A 30 0.28 1.30 1.93
CA ILE A 30 0.71 2.13 0.81
C ILE A 30 0.04 3.50 0.96
N MET A 31 0.85 4.55 1.13
CA MET A 31 0.35 5.92 1.23
C MET A 31 0.44 6.61 -0.13
N LEU A 32 -0.71 6.98 -0.68
CA LEU A 32 -0.81 7.83 -1.87
C LEU A 32 -0.65 9.29 -1.44
N MET A 33 0.46 9.92 -1.81
CA MET A 33 0.74 11.31 -1.47
C MET A 33 0.35 12.24 -2.62
N HIS A 34 -0.30 13.36 -2.28
CA HIS A 34 -0.73 14.39 -3.24
C HIS A 34 -1.53 13.84 -4.43
N PRO A 35 -2.70 13.22 -4.18
CA PRO A 35 -3.54 12.77 -5.28
C PRO A 35 -3.92 13.97 -6.16
N HIS A 36 -3.88 13.79 -7.48
CA HIS A 36 -4.22 14.84 -8.45
C HIS A 36 -5.69 15.25 -8.39
N GLU A 37 -6.55 14.33 -7.92
CA GLU A 37 -7.98 14.55 -7.74
C GLU A 37 -8.40 14.07 -6.34
N PRO A 38 -9.45 14.66 -5.75
CA PRO A 38 -10.00 14.20 -4.48
C PRO A 38 -10.49 12.75 -4.56
N LEU A 39 -10.21 11.94 -3.53
CA LEU A 39 -10.74 10.58 -3.42
C LEU A 39 -12.13 10.62 -2.77
N VAL A 40 -13.19 10.20 -3.49
CA VAL A 40 -14.57 10.22 -2.99
C VAL A 40 -15.06 8.79 -2.73
N PRO A 41 -15.78 8.53 -1.62
CA PRO A 41 -16.37 7.21 -1.38
C PRO A 41 -17.26 6.75 -2.54
N GLY A 42 -17.03 5.53 -3.01
CA GLY A 42 -17.69 4.98 -4.19
C GLY A 42 -16.83 4.97 -5.45
N ASP A 43 -15.75 5.74 -5.47
CA ASP A 43 -14.76 5.70 -6.55
C ASP A 43 -13.89 4.43 -6.48
N THR A 44 -13.17 4.17 -7.58
CA THR A 44 -12.15 3.13 -7.67
C THR A 44 -10.82 3.73 -8.12
N VAL A 45 -9.74 3.41 -7.41
CA VAL A 45 -8.38 3.78 -7.80
C VAL A 45 -7.71 2.58 -8.46
N SER A 46 -7.32 2.72 -9.73
CA SER A 46 -6.50 1.74 -10.42
C SER A 46 -5.02 1.95 -10.07
N LEU A 47 -4.37 0.90 -9.59
CA LEU A 47 -2.96 0.90 -9.19
C LEU A 47 -2.19 -0.15 -9.98
N ARG A 48 -0.92 0.14 -10.25
CA ARG A 48 0.04 -0.85 -10.77
C ARG A 48 1.21 -0.96 -9.81
N LEU A 49 1.32 -2.10 -9.14
CA LEU A 49 2.46 -2.39 -8.27
C LEU A 49 3.58 -2.96 -9.11
N ARG A 50 4.73 -2.31 -9.07
CA ARG A 50 5.96 -2.79 -9.68
C ARG A 50 6.80 -3.48 -8.62
N PHE A 51 7.13 -4.73 -8.88
CA PHE A 51 8.03 -5.51 -8.04
C PHE A 51 9.41 -5.57 -8.70
N GLN A 52 10.46 -5.82 -7.90
CA GLN A 52 11.82 -5.90 -8.44
C GLN A 52 12.01 -7.14 -9.33
N ASP A 53 11.56 -8.30 -8.84
CA ASP A 53 11.83 -9.60 -9.45
C ASP A 53 10.56 -10.31 -9.97
N LEU A 54 9.41 -9.63 -9.92
CA LEU A 54 8.12 -10.16 -10.35
C LEU A 54 7.47 -9.24 -11.38
N PRO A 55 6.58 -9.78 -12.25
CA PRO A 55 5.77 -8.96 -13.14
C PRO A 55 4.94 -7.93 -12.39
N ASP A 56 4.65 -6.81 -13.05
CA ASP A 56 3.76 -5.79 -12.53
C ASP A 56 2.37 -6.37 -12.24
N LEU A 57 1.80 -5.98 -11.11
CA LEU A 57 0.43 -6.33 -10.73
C LEU A 57 -0.49 -5.14 -10.89
N ALA A 58 -1.47 -5.25 -11.78
CA ALA A 58 -2.59 -4.32 -11.84
C ALA A 58 -3.63 -4.70 -10.79
N LEU A 59 -4.13 -3.72 -10.04
CA LEU A 59 -5.19 -3.90 -9.05
C LEU A 59 -6.11 -2.69 -8.98
N GLU A 60 -7.32 -2.92 -8.50
CA GLU A 60 -8.33 -1.89 -8.28
C GLU A 60 -8.64 -1.81 -6.78
N ALA A 61 -8.53 -0.61 -6.21
CA ALA A 61 -8.81 -0.36 -4.80
C ALA A 61 -10.05 0.54 -4.67
N PRO A 62 -11.15 0.06 -4.07
CA PRO A 62 -12.34 0.89 -3.87
C PRO A 62 -12.10 1.92 -2.77
N VAL A 63 -12.49 3.17 -3.02
CA VAL A 63 -12.45 4.25 -2.04
C VAL A 63 -13.63 4.09 -1.08
N ARG A 64 -13.33 3.97 0.21
CA ARG A 64 -14.33 3.80 1.29
C ARG A 64 -14.17 4.90 2.33
N SER A 65 -15.28 5.27 2.97
CA SER A 65 -15.23 6.15 4.14
C SER A 65 -14.50 5.46 5.30
N GLN A 66 -13.51 6.12 5.90
CA GLN A 66 -13.03 5.75 7.22
C GLN A 66 -14.11 6.14 8.24
N ARG A 67 -14.85 5.16 8.77
CA ARG A 67 -15.69 5.35 9.96
C ARG A 67 -14.91 5.03 11.22
#